data_AF-A0A2W2BG35-F1
#
_entry.id   AF-A0A2W2BG35-F1
#
_cell.length_a   1.000
_cell.length_b   1.000
_cell.length_c   1.000
_cell.angle_alpha   90.00
_cell.angle_beta   90.00
_cell.angle_gamma   90.00
#
_symmetry.space_group_name_H-M   'P 1'
#
loop_
_entity.id
_entity.type
_entity.pdbx_description
1 polymer ?
#
loop_
_entity_poly.entity_id
_entity_poly.type
_entity_poly.pdbx_seq_one_letter_code
_entity_poly.pdbx_strand_id
1 'polypeptide(L)'
;MLLVRRFEERTAQAYTEAKIGGYCHLNLGEEATVVGLMAAIEERDYLFTNYRDHGYALIRGMDPGRVMAELYGRQDGVSKGWGGSMHLFDTDVRQLGGYGIVGGQLPLAAGAALAVSYRDGDEVVMCQMGDGTTNIGAFHETLNIATLWDLPIVFVVVNNRLGMGTTVEMSSAEPELYKRASSYRMESARVDGNDVIAVRDAAKVAVERAREEQRPYLLETVSGRLRGHSVVDPAAYRSKEEVDEVRAQDPVAGLHDRLVADGAATAEGLAEIDADVHRIVKAAVEFAEKSPAPEVSSLFDYTYASPVPNDSRRLPADPLFPVGA
;
A
#
# COMPACT_ATOMS: atom_id res chain seq x y z
N MET A 1 -4.59 -13.79 -0.30
CA MET A 1 -3.29 -13.73 -1.01
C MET A 1 -3.46 -13.92 -2.51
N LEU A 2 -4.11 -15.00 -2.98
CA LEU A 2 -4.37 -15.23 -4.42
C LEU A 2 -5.05 -14.04 -5.13
N LEU A 3 -6.03 -13.39 -4.51
CA LEU A 3 -6.66 -12.19 -5.07
C LEU A 3 -5.64 -11.10 -5.42
N VAL A 4 -4.75 -10.75 -4.49
CA VAL A 4 -3.69 -9.77 -4.71
C VAL A 4 -2.79 -10.20 -5.87
N ARG A 5 -2.30 -11.45 -5.82
CA ARG A 5 -1.43 -12.04 -6.85
C ARG A 5 -2.03 -11.94 -8.26
N ARG A 6 -3.24 -12.49 -8.45
CA ARG A 6 -3.87 -12.55 -9.78
C ARG A 6 -4.30 -11.18 -10.28
N PHE A 7 -4.77 -10.31 -9.38
CA PHE A 7 -5.11 -8.94 -9.73
C PHE A 7 -3.88 -8.19 -10.24
N GLU A 8 -2.74 -8.31 -9.57
CA GLU A 8 -1.51 -7.60 -9.94
C GLU A 8 -0.80 -8.22 -11.16
N GLU A 9 -0.86 -9.54 -11.35
CA GLU A 9 -0.41 -10.19 -12.59
C GLU A 9 -1.19 -9.65 -13.80
N ARG A 10 -2.52 -9.53 -13.67
CA ARG A 10 -3.35 -8.91 -14.70
C ARG A 10 -3.06 -7.42 -14.88
N THR A 11 -2.78 -6.71 -13.79
CA THR A 11 -2.39 -5.30 -13.79
C THR A 11 -1.08 -5.09 -14.56
N ALA A 12 -0.06 -5.93 -14.34
CA ALA A 12 1.19 -5.89 -15.08
C ALA A 12 0.99 -6.09 -16.59
N GLN A 13 0.10 -7.02 -16.95
CA GLN A 13 -0.30 -7.23 -18.34
C GLN A 13 -1.02 -5.99 -18.91
N ALA A 14 -1.98 -5.41 -18.17
CA ALA A 14 -2.74 -4.24 -18.62
C ALA A 14 -1.84 -3.01 -18.82
N TYR A 15 -0.83 -2.85 -17.98
CA TYR A 15 0.20 -1.83 -18.14
C TYR A 15 0.97 -2.01 -19.46
N THR A 16 1.36 -3.24 -19.79
CA THR A 16 2.03 -3.57 -21.06
C THR A 16 1.11 -3.35 -22.27
N GLU A 17 -0.20 -3.53 -22.10
CA GLU A 17 -1.26 -3.18 -23.07
C GLU A 17 -1.51 -1.66 -23.17
N ALA A 18 -0.75 -0.83 -22.45
CA ALA A 18 -0.91 0.63 -22.35
C ALA A 18 -2.30 1.08 -21.85
N LYS A 19 -2.98 0.24 -21.07
CA LYS A 19 -4.27 0.59 -20.44
C LYS A 19 -4.12 1.37 -19.14
N ILE A 20 -2.95 1.29 -18.52
CA ILE A 20 -2.60 1.98 -17.26
C ILE A 20 -1.57 3.06 -17.59
N GLY A 21 -1.88 4.31 -17.20
CA GLY A 21 -0.96 5.43 -17.33
C GLY A 21 -0.09 5.63 -16.09
N GLY A 22 1.02 6.37 -16.24
CA GLY A 22 1.89 6.73 -15.12
C GLY A 22 2.77 5.58 -14.61
N TYR A 23 3.14 5.65 -13.33
CA TYR A 23 3.90 4.59 -12.65
C TYR A 23 2.94 3.57 -12.04
N CYS A 24 3.34 2.29 -12.05
CA CYS A 24 2.56 1.19 -11.48
C CYS A 24 3.48 0.29 -10.64
N HIS A 25 3.13 0.09 -9.37
CA HIS A 25 3.94 -0.61 -8.38
C HIS A 25 3.13 -1.74 -7.76
N LEU A 26 3.68 -2.96 -7.81
CA LEU A 26 2.96 -4.19 -7.44
C LEU A 26 3.47 -4.79 -6.13
N ASN A 27 2.60 -5.27 -5.25
CA ASN A 27 2.86 -6.10 -4.08
C ASN A 27 3.28 -7.56 -4.39
N LEU A 28 3.64 -7.90 -5.63
CA LEU A 28 4.10 -9.25 -5.98
C LEU A 28 5.32 -9.70 -5.15
N GLY A 29 5.12 -10.72 -4.31
CA GLY A 29 6.08 -11.24 -3.32
C GLY A 29 5.86 -10.72 -1.89
N GLU A 30 4.97 -9.76 -1.72
CA GLU A 30 4.62 -9.12 -0.44
C GLU A 30 3.20 -9.52 0.02
N GLU A 31 2.55 -10.51 -0.62
CA GLU A 31 1.13 -10.81 -0.38
C GLU A 31 0.84 -11.30 1.04
N ALA A 32 1.77 -12.05 1.64
CA ALA A 32 1.66 -12.48 3.03
C ALA A 32 1.71 -11.30 3.99
N THR A 33 2.59 -10.32 3.72
CA THR A 33 2.67 -9.07 4.46
C THR A 33 1.35 -8.29 4.36
N VAL A 34 0.86 -8.06 3.14
CA VAL A 34 -0.41 -7.37 2.90
C VAL A 34 -1.55 -8.03 3.69
N VAL A 35 -1.76 -9.33 3.50
CA VAL A 35 -2.90 -10.03 4.11
C VAL A 35 -2.75 -10.17 5.62
N GLY A 36 -1.54 -10.43 6.11
CA GLY A 36 -1.27 -10.57 7.54
C GLY A 36 -1.54 -9.27 8.30
N LEU A 37 -1.07 -8.14 7.77
CA LEU A 37 -1.31 -6.81 8.36
C LEU A 37 -2.80 -6.48 8.38
N MET A 38 -3.50 -6.68 7.26
CA MET A 38 -4.93 -6.37 7.18
C MET A 38 -5.79 -7.28 8.05
N ALA A 39 -5.36 -8.52 8.31
CA ALA A 39 -6.04 -9.42 9.24
C ALA A 39 -5.86 -9.06 10.72
N ALA A 40 -4.99 -8.09 11.05
CA ALA A 40 -4.74 -7.63 12.40
C ALA A 40 -5.50 -6.34 12.77
N ILE A 41 -5.99 -5.58 11.78
CA ILE A 41 -6.74 -4.34 11.98
C ILE A 41 -8.23 -4.54 11.69
N GLU A 42 -9.06 -3.75 12.35
CA GLU A 42 -10.51 -3.80 12.24
C GLU A 42 -11.04 -2.80 11.18
N GLU A 43 -12.32 -2.90 10.81
CA GLU A 43 -12.96 -1.98 9.83
C GLU A 43 -12.95 -0.51 10.30
N ARG A 44 -12.99 -0.29 11.63
CA ARG A 44 -12.93 1.06 12.23
C ARG A 44 -11.54 1.69 12.21
N ASP A 45 -10.49 0.89 12.04
CA ASP A 45 -9.12 1.39 12.05
C ASP A 45 -8.77 2.11 10.75
N TYR A 46 -7.85 3.07 10.84
CA TYR A 46 -7.39 3.84 9.69
C TYR A 46 -6.15 3.23 9.07
N LEU A 47 -6.08 3.24 7.74
CA LEU A 47 -4.92 2.78 7.00
C LEU A 47 -4.35 3.90 6.14
N PHE A 48 -3.05 4.12 6.27
CA PHE A 48 -2.23 4.95 5.39
C PHE A 48 -1.15 4.07 4.77
N THR A 49 -0.98 4.12 3.46
CA THR A 49 0.01 3.28 2.74
C THR A 49 0.98 4.12 1.93
N ASN A 50 2.09 3.53 1.52
CA ASN A 50 2.86 4.08 0.39
C ASN A 50 2.12 3.82 -0.94
N TYR A 51 2.77 4.12 -2.06
CA TYR A 51 2.25 3.92 -3.42
C TYR A 51 2.10 2.46 -3.88
N ARG A 52 2.43 1.46 -3.04
CA ARG A 52 2.27 0.04 -3.35
C ARG A 52 1.06 -0.51 -2.59
N ASP A 53 -0.11 0.00 -2.95
CA ASP A 53 -1.34 -0.02 -2.16
C ASP A 53 -2.46 -0.90 -2.72
N HIS A 54 -2.28 -1.53 -3.90
CA HIS A 54 -3.36 -2.29 -4.56
C HIS A 54 -3.82 -3.46 -3.71
N GLY A 55 -2.87 -4.24 -3.18
CA GLY A 55 -3.19 -5.36 -2.31
C GLY A 55 -3.92 -4.91 -1.03
N TYR A 56 -3.51 -3.78 -0.46
CA TYR A 56 -4.13 -3.22 0.73
C TYR A 56 -5.57 -2.76 0.45
N ALA A 57 -5.80 -2.04 -0.65
CA ALA A 57 -7.12 -1.60 -1.09
C ALA A 57 -8.09 -2.78 -1.25
N LEU A 58 -7.65 -3.84 -1.94
CA LEU A 58 -8.47 -5.03 -2.18
C LEU A 58 -8.82 -5.74 -0.87
N ILE A 59 -7.85 -5.91 0.04
CA ILE A 59 -8.08 -6.65 1.29
C ILE A 59 -8.83 -5.80 2.32
N ARG A 60 -8.72 -4.47 2.29
CA ARG A 60 -9.59 -3.56 3.06
C ARG A 60 -11.04 -3.55 2.56
N GLY A 61 -11.33 -4.15 1.41
CA GLY A 61 -12.68 -4.35 0.92
C GLY A 61 -13.12 -3.35 -0.16
N MET A 62 -12.20 -2.60 -0.77
CA MET A 62 -12.54 -1.85 -1.98
C MET A 62 -12.95 -2.81 -3.09
N ASP A 63 -13.96 -2.43 -3.87
CA ASP A 63 -14.42 -3.23 -5.00
C ASP A 63 -13.30 -3.40 -6.05
N PRO A 64 -12.94 -4.65 -6.43
CA PRO A 64 -11.87 -4.89 -7.39
C PRO A 64 -12.09 -4.23 -8.76
N GLY A 65 -13.35 -4.12 -9.21
CA GLY A 65 -13.70 -3.43 -10.45
C GLY A 65 -13.37 -1.94 -10.39
N ARG A 66 -13.77 -1.27 -9.30
CA ARG A 66 -13.46 0.15 -9.07
C ARG A 66 -11.96 0.38 -8.87
N VAL A 67 -11.24 -0.54 -8.21
CA VAL A 67 -9.77 -0.45 -8.13
C VAL A 67 -9.15 -0.55 -9.51
N MET A 68 -9.54 -1.54 -10.33
CA MET A 68 -9.02 -1.68 -11.70
C MET A 68 -9.38 -0.48 -12.59
N ALA A 69 -10.59 0.06 -12.45
CA ALA A 69 -11.04 1.26 -13.15
C ALA A 69 -10.18 2.48 -12.78
N GLU A 70 -9.79 2.61 -11.51
CA GLU A 70 -8.86 3.66 -11.06
C GLU A 70 -7.49 3.51 -11.73
N LEU A 71 -6.93 2.30 -11.78
CA LEU A 71 -5.67 2.03 -12.47
C LEU A 71 -5.75 2.40 -13.96
N TYR A 72 -6.91 2.19 -14.59
CA TYR A 72 -7.15 2.51 -15.99
C TYR A 72 -7.46 4.01 -16.22
N GLY A 73 -7.47 4.83 -15.17
CA GLY A 73 -7.82 6.24 -15.25
C GLY A 73 -9.27 6.48 -15.66
N ARG A 74 -10.22 5.67 -15.18
CA ARG A 74 -11.65 5.74 -15.51
C ARG A 74 -12.45 6.41 -14.42
N GLN A 75 -13.55 7.08 -14.79
CA GLN A 75 -14.37 7.86 -13.86
C GLN A 75 -14.99 7.04 -12.73
N ASP A 76 -15.27 5.76 -12.98
CA ASP A 76 -15.86 4.85 -11.98
C ASP A 76 -14.81 4.29 -11.00
N GLY A 77 -13.56 4.73 -11.11
CA GLY A 77 -12.48 4.43 -10.17
C GLY A 77 -12.77 4.92 -8.76
N VAL A 78 -12.08 4.35 -7.77
CA VAL A 78 -12.23 4.73 -6.35
C VAL A 78 -11.93 6.21 -6.09
N SER A 79 -11.03 6.80 -6.88
CA SER A 79 -10.65 8.22 -6.87
C SER A 79 -10.98 8.90 -8.22
N LYS A 80 -12.02 8.41 -8.91
CA LYS A 80 -12.53 8.94 -10.20
C LYS A 80 -11.52 8.88 -11.37
N GLY A 81 -10.53 8.01 -11.27
CA GLY A 81 -9.48 7.84 -12.28
C GLY A 81 -8.36 8.88 -12.22
N TRP A 82 -8.33 9.70 -11.16
CA TRP A 82 -7.35 10.79 -11.01
C TRP A 82 -6.14 10.39 -10.18
N GLY A 83 -6.33 9.44 -9.26
CA GLY A 83 -5.26 8.94 -8.42
C GLY A 83 -4.36 7.94 -9.14
N GLY A 84 -4.95 7.14 -10.02
CA GLY A 84 -4.23 6.08 -10.73
C GLY A 84 -3.63 5.06 -9.77
N SER A 85 -2.48 4.51 -10.15
CA SER A 85 -1.88 3.35 -9.46
C SER A 85 -1.25 3.63 -8.10
N MET A 86 -1.03 4.90 -7.73
CA MET A 86 -0.29 5.24 -6.52
C MET A 86 -1.14 5.93 -5.44
N HIS A 87 -2.44 6.15 -5.71
CA HIS A 87 -3.31 6.99 -4.90
C HIS A 87 -4.73 6.40 -4.77
N LEU A 88 -4.83 5.16 -4.27
CA LEU A 88 -6.11 4.55 -3.93
C LEU A 88 -6.57 5.09 -2.57
N PHE A 89 -7.77 5.65 -2.54
CA PHE A 89 -8.32 6.33 -1.37
C PHE A 89 -9.82 6.04 -1.26
N ASP A 90 -10.29 5.68 -0.08
CA ASP A 90 -11.70 5.47 0.19
C ASP A 90 -11.97 5.64 1.69
N THR A 91 -12.82 6.62 2.03
CA THR A 91 -13.17 6.95 3.40
C THR A 91 -14.06 5.89 4.05
N ASP A 92 -14.85 5.15 3.27
CA ASP A 92 -15.81 4.20 3.80
C ASP A 92 -15.11 2.98 4.38
N VAL A 93 -14.03 2.53 3.73
CA VAL A 93 -13.13 1.47 4.23
C VAL A 93 -11.94 2.01 5.03
N ARG A 94 -11.93 3.32 5.30
CA ARG A 94 -10.92 4.06 6.08
C ARG A 94 -9.48 3.88 5.58
N GLN A 95 -9.31 3.67 4.27
CA GLN A 95 -8.01 3.74 3.63
C GLN A 95 -7.79 5.17 3.15
N LEU A 96 -7.03 5.93 3.95
CA LEU A 96 -6.78 7.35 3.74
C LEU A 96 -5.56 7.59 2.84
N GLY A 97 -5.42 6.76 1.81
CA GLY A 97 -4.56 7.02 0.66
C GLY A 97 -3.35 6.12 0.52
N GLY A 98 -3.00 5.85 -0.75
CA GLY A 98 -1.65 5.60 -1.20
C GLY A 98 -0.91 6.91 -1.49
N TYR A 99 0.34 6.97 -1.06
CA TYR A 99 1.16 8.16 -1.18
C TYR A 99 2.35 7.94 -2.11
N GLY A 100 2.32 8.59 -3.28
CA GLY A 100 3.42 8.64 -4.26
C GLY A 100 4.66 9.39 -3.75
N ILE A 101 4.48 10.39 -2.88
CA ILE A 101 5.61 11.06 -2.21
C ILE A 101 6.08 10.19 -1.06
N VAL A 102 7.34 9.75 -1.14
CA VAL A 102 7.97 8.88 -0.13
C VAL A 102 7.87 9.52 1.25
N GLY A 103 7.11 8.87 2.13
CA GLY A 103 6.87 9.28 3.51
C GLY A 103 5.93 10.47 3.70
N GLY A 104 5.24 10.92 2.65
CA GLY A 104 4.22 11.97 2.74
C GLY A 104 3.04 11.59 3.65
N GLN A 105 2.79 10.29 3.83
CA GLN A 105 1.74 9.77 4.69
C GLN A 105 2.06 9.88 6.19
N LEU A 106 3.34 9.92 6.58
CA LEU A 106 3.77 9.79 7.97
C LEU A 106 3.18 10.87 8.88
N PRO A 107 3.36 12.19 8.59
CA PRO A 107 2.78 13.23 9.45
C PRO A 107 1.25 13.22 9.43
N LEU A 108 0.64 12.83 8.31
CA LEU A 108 -0.81 12.76 8.17
C LEU A 108 -1.41 11.63 9.00
N ALA A 109 -0.77 10.46 9.01
CA ALA A 109 -1.14 9.34 9.85
C ALA A 109 -1.01 9.69 11.34
N ALA A 110 0.06 10.39 11.74
CA ALA A 110 0.19 10.89 13.11
C ALA A 110 -0.90 11.93 13.45
N GLY A 111 -1.28 12.80 12.51
CA GLY A 111 -2.41 13.71 12.68
C GLY A 111 -3.74 12.98 12.87
N ALA A 112 -3.98 11.90 12.12
CA ALA A 112 -5.16 11.05 12.30
C ALA A 112 -5.14 10.35 13.67
N ALA A 113 -3.99 9.84 14.11
CA ALA A 113 -3.84 9.21 15.42
C ALA A 113 -4.06 10.20 16.57
N LEU A 114 -3.54 11.42 16.42
CA LEU A 114 -3.85 12.52 17.34
C LEU A 114 -5.35 12.81 17.41
N ALA A 115 -6.04 12.82 16.26
CA ALA A 115 -7.49 13.03 16.24
C ALA A 115 -8.25 11.90 16.95
N VAL A 116 -7.78 10.66 16.88
CA VAL A 116 -8.32 9.52 17.66
C VAL A 116 -8.13 9.75 19.15
N SER A 117 -6.92 10.05 19.62
CA SER A 117 -6.68 10.34 21.05
C SER A 117 -7.47 11.55 21.53
N TYR A 118 -7.57 12.60 20.72
CA TYR A 118 -8.25 13.84 21.08
C TYR A 118 -9.76 13.67 21.33
N ARG A 119 -10.36 12.64 20.73
CA ARG A 119 -11.79 12.30 20.89
C ARG A 119 -12.03 11.11 21.82
N ASP A 120 -11.01 10.68 22.56
CA ASP A 120 -11.03 9.49 23.41
C ASP A 120 -11.48 8.23 22.64
N GLY A 121 -11.06 8.12 21.37
CA GLY A 121 -11.38 6.99 20.49
C GLY A 121 -10.48 5.79 20.74
N ASP A 122 -11.01 4.60 20.46
CA ASP A 122 -10.28 3.34 20.58
C ASP A 122 -9.83 2.78 19.23
N GLU A 123 -9.82 3.60 18.16
CA GLU A 123 -9.33 3.17 16.85
C GLU A 123 -7.79 3.19 16.80
N VAL A 124 -7.22 2.43 15.86
CA VAL A 124 -5.77 2.43 15.60
C VAL A 124 -5.52 3.00 14.21
N VAL A 125 -4.40 3.72 14.07
CA VAL A 125 -3.88 4.12 12.77
C VAL A 125 -2.74 3.18 12.39
N MET A 126 -2.87 2.47 11.28
CA MET A 126 -1.75 1.73 10.67
C MET A 126 -1.13 2.59 9.57
N CYS A 127 0.15 2.90 9.70
CA CYS A 127 0.91 3.68 8.74
C CYS A 127 1.98 2.81 8.09
N GLN A 128 1.66 2.26 6.92
CA GLN A 128 2.56 1.41 6.14
C GLN A 128 3.50 2.24 5.27
N MET A 129 4.75 1.79 5.17
CA MET A 129 5.80 2.38 4.35
C MET A 129 6.81 1.33 3.85
N GLY A 130 7.69 1.72 2.92
CA GLY A 130 8.80 0.88 2.47
C GLY A 130 10.11 1.21 3.20
N ASP A 131 11.09 0.31 3.17
CA ASP A 131 12.41 0.45 3.79
C ASP A 131 13.10 1.79 3.49
N GLY A 132 13.15 2.20 2.22
CA GLY A 132 13.75 3.48 1.82
C GLY A 132 13.12 4.73 2.46
N THR A 133 11.88 4.63 2.94
CA THR A 133 11.19 5.73 3.65
C THR A 133 11.86 6.05 4.98
N THR A 134 12.49 5.06 5.61
CA THR A 134 13.09 5.22 6.94
C THR A 134 14.25 6.21 6.97
N ASN A 135 14.76 6.63 5.81
CA ASN A 135 15.91 7.53 5.68
C ASN A 135 15.54 9.01 5.47
N ILE A 136 14.26 9.37 5.50
CA ILE A 136 13.83 10.77 5.37
C ILE A 136 13.62 11.43 6.74
N GLY A 137 13.74 12.76 6.80
CA GLY A 137 13.51 13.53 8.03
C GLY A 137 12.11 13.32 8.63
N ALA A 138 11.07 13.30 7.80
CA ALA A 138 9.69 13.10 8.24
C ALA A 138 9.47 11.77 8.99
N PHE A 139 10.22 10.70 8.70
CA PHE A 139 10.18 9.46 9.48
C PHE A 139 10.61 9.71 10.93
N HIS A 140 11.76 10.34 11.10
CA HIS A 140 12.33 10.64 12.41
C HIS A 140 11.48 11.62 13.22
N GLU A 141 10.99 12.69 12.57
CA GLU A 141 10.12 13.69 13.20
C GLU A 141 8.79 13.09 13.64
N THR A 142 8.19 12.24 12.80
CA THR A 142 6.88 11.61 13.06
C THR A 142 6.97 10.58 14.20
N LEU A 143 7.98 9.72 14.21
CA LEU A 143 8.17 8.75 15.29
C LEU A 143 8.38 9.46 16.64
N ASN A 144 9.15 10.55 16.64
CA ASN A 144 9.38 11.37 17.83
C ASN A 144 8.08 11.97 18.37
N ILE A 145 7.29 12.63 17.51
CA ILE A 145 6.07 13.30 17.96
C ILE A 145 4.98 12.30 18.37
N ALA A 146 4.86 11.17 17.66
CA ALA A 146 3.92 10.12 18.01
C ALA A 146 4.21 9.52 19.39
N THR A 147 5.50 9.39 19.75
CA THR A 147 5.89 8.88 21.07
C THR A 147 5.74 9.92 22.17
N LEU A 148 5.98 11.21 21.88
CA LEU A 148 5.78 12.28 22.86
C LEU A 148 4.31 12.46 23.25
N TRP A 149 3.40 12.11 22.35
CA TRP A 149 1.96 12.30 22.52
C TRP A 149 1.20 11.02 22.80
N ASP A 150 1.90 9.89 22.96
CA ASP A 150 1.27 8.59 23.24
C ASP A 150 0.16 8.29 22.21
N LEU A 151 0.50 8.34 20.91
CA LEU A 151 -0.49 8.17 19.84
C LEU A 151 -0.80 6.69 19.54
N PRO A 152 -2.06 6.34 19.22
CA PRO A 152 -2.50 4.98 18.86
C PRO A 152 -2.15 4.66 17.40
N ILE A 153 -0.85 4.60 17.10
CA ILE A 153 -0.34 4.39 15.75
C ILE A 153 0.66 3.24 15.67
N VAL A 154 0.48 2.37 14.68
CA VAL A 154 1.44 1.34 14.30
C VAL A 154 2.12 1.75 13.00
N PHE A 155 3.40 2.04 13.08
CA PHE A 155 4.25 2.25 11.91
C PHE A 155 4.71 0.89 11.39
N VAL A 156 4.46 0.61 10.11
CA VAL A 156 4.84 -0.66 9.49
C VAL A 156 5.83 -0.42 8.37
N VAL A 157 7.05 -0.95 8.53
CA VAL A 157 8.08 -0.93 7.50
C VAL A 157 8.04 -2.26 6.75
N VAL A 158 7.56 -2.22 5.51
CA VAL A 158 7.66 -3.33 4.56
C VAL A 158 9.06 -3.27 3.95
N ASN A 159 9.97 -4.03 4.54
CA ASN A 159 11.34 -4.12 4.09
C ASN A 159 11.45 -5.21 3.01
N ASN A 160 11.39 -4.80 1.75
CA ASN A 160 11.66 -5.68 0.60
C ASN A 160 13.14 -5.65 0.17
N ARG A 161 14.00 -5.12 1.06
CA ARG A 161 15.47 -5.01 0.96
C ARG A 161 15.97 -3.94 -0.01
N LEU A 162 15.08 -3.22 -0.71
CA LEU A 162 15.44 -2.38 -1.85
C LEU A 162 14.62 -1.10 -1.99
N GLY A 163 15.27 0.03 -1.74
CA GLY A 163 14.85 1.37 -2.17
C GLY A 163 15.14 1.58 -3.66
N MET A 164 14.18 1.17 -4.51
CA MET A 164 14.39 0.99 -5.96
C MET A 164 15.52 -0.01 -6.23
N GLY A 165 16.75 0.47 -6.42
CA GLY A 165 17.97 -0.33 -6.60
C GLY A 165 19.04 -0.12 -5.51
N THR A 166 18.76 0.68 -4.48
CA THR A 166 19.65 0.88 -3.35
C THR A 166 19.27 -0.09 -2.24
N THR A 167 20.20 -0.91 -1.74
CA THR A 167 19.93 -1.84 -0.64
C THR A 167 19.79 -1.11 0.69
N VAL A 168 19.19 -1.78 1.68
CA VAL A 168 19.05 -1.25 3.04
C VAL A 168 20.42 -0.97 3.66
N GLU A 169 21.39 -1.86 3.46
CA GLU A 169 22.76 -1.74 3.97
C GLU A 169 23.52 -0.55 3.37
N MET A 170 23.22 -0.18 2.12
CA MET A 170 23.82 1.00 1.48
C MET A 170 23.17 2.31 1.90
N SER A 171 21.91 2.28 2.34
CA SER A 171 21.11 3.47 2.62
C SER A 171 20.92 3.77 4.10
N SER A 172 21.17 2.80 4.99
CA SER A 172 20.87 2.91 6.42
C SER A 172 22.08 2.53 7.25
N ALA A 173 22.49 3.41 8.17
CA ALA A 173 23.58 3.13 9.11
C ALA A 173 23.22 2.01 10.12
N GLU A 174 21.94 1.85 10.41
CA GLU A 174 21.37 0.69 11.10
C GLU A 174 20.45 -0.04 10.11
N PRO A 175 20.88 -1.18 9.54
CA PRO A 175 20.10 -1.91 8.54
C PRO A 175 18.97 -2.75 9.16
N GLU A 176 19.00 -3.02 10.46
CA GLU A 176 17.87 -3.65 11.16
C GLU A 176 16.85 -2.56 11.54
N LEU A 177 15.97 -2.23 10.59
CA LEU A 177 15.18 -0.99 10.63
C LEU A 177 14.26 -0.90 11.86
N TYR A 178 13.77 -2.02 12.39
CA TYR A 178 13.00 -2.04 13.64
C TYR A 178 13.77 -1.42 14.82
N LYS A 179 15.11 -1.54 14.88
CA LYS A 179 15.91 -1.00 15.98
C LYS A 179 15.92 0.53 16.01
N ARG A 180 15.62 1.18 14.89
CA ARG A 180 15.59 2.65 14.80
C ARG A 180 14.53 3.28 15.70
N ALA A 181 13.49 2.52 16.09
CA ALA A 181 12.50 2.92 17.09
C ALA A 181 13.12 3.20 18.47
N SER A 182 14.24 2.54 18.82
CA SER A 182 14.86 2.65 20.14
C SER A 182 15.28 4.08 20.49
N SER A 183 15.70 4.87 19.51
CA SER A 183 16.04 6.29 19.67
C SER A 183 14.87 7.14 20.20
N TYR A 184 13.64 6.66 20.06
CA TYR A 184 12.42 7.34 20.48
C TYR A 184 11.79 6.74 21.74
N ARG A 185 12.35 5.66 22.30
CA ARG A 185 11.72 4.81 23.34
C ARG A 185 10.41 4.17 22.85
N MET A 186 10.30 3.98 21.54
CA MET A 186 9.21 3.27 20.89
C MET A 186 9.56 1.79 20.84
N GLU A 187 8.60 0.93 21.19
CA GLU A 187 8.79 -0.50 21.07
C GLU A 187 8.68 -0.95 19.63
N SER A 188 9.39 -2.03 19.31
CA SER A 188 9.45 -2.53 17.96
C SER A 188 9.76 -4.02 17.89
N ALA A 189 9.39 -4.61 16.76
CA ALA A 189 9.71 -5.98 16.42
C ALA A 189 9.98 -6.12 14.92
N ARG A 190 10.66 -7.20 14.58
CA ARG A 190 10.82 -7.66 13.20
C ARG A 190 10.20 -9.03 13.03
N VAL A 191 9.55 -9.26 11.90
CA VAL A 191 8.91 -10.52 11.56
C VAL A 191 9.25 -10.94 10.13
N ASP A 192 9.19 -12.24 9.87
CA ASP A 192 9.23 -12.77 8.51
C ASP A 192 7.96 -12.34 7.75
N GLY A 193 8.14 -11.48 6.75
CA GLY A 193 7.07 -10.93 5.93
C GLY A 193 6.48 -11.92 4.92
N ASN A 194 7.10 -13.09 4.74
CA ASN A 194 6.62 -14.15 3.86
C ASN A 194 5.69 -15.16 4.58
N ASP A 195 5.65 -15.17 5.91
CA ASP A 195 4.68 -15.97 6.68
C ASP A 195 3.49 -15.12 7.12
N VAL A 196 2.35 -15.32 6.45
CA VAL A 196 1.10 -14.60 6.72
C VAL A 196 0.62 -14.73 8.17
N ILE A 197 0.88 -15.88 8.82
CA ILE A 197 0.47 -16.12 10.21
C ILE A 197 1.37 -15.34 11.15
N ALA A 198 2.69 -15.38 10.92
CA ALA A 198 3.66 -14.63 11.72
C ALA A 198 3.39 -13.12 11.62
N VAL A 199 3.16 -12.60 10.41
CA VAL A 199 2.81 -11.19 10.20
C VAL A 199 1.54 -10.82 10.95
N ARG A 200 0.46 -11.61 10.82
CA ARG A 200 -0.80 -11.37 11.52
C ARG A 200 -0.60 -11.30 13.02
N ASP A 201 0.11 -12.28 13.59
CA ASP A 201 0.25 -12.39 15.03
C ASP A 201 1.14 -11.26 15.59
N ALA A 202 2.22 -10.90 14.91
CA ALA A 202 3.05 -9.75 15.29
C ALA A 202 2.29 -8.41 15.16
N ALA A 203 1.49 -8.25 14.10
CA ALA A 203 0.69 -7.05 13.89
C ALA A 203 -0.44 -6.93 14.93
N LYS A 204 -1.04 -8.04 15.38
CA LYS A 204 -2.02 -8.01 16.47
C LYS A 204 -1.43 -7.47 17.77
N VAL A 205 -0.24 -7.92 18.15
CA VAL A 205 0.46 -7.39 19.33
C VAL A 205 0.69 -5.87 19.20
N ALA A 206 1.12 -5.41 18.03
CA ALA A 206 1.34 -3.99 17.79
C ALA A 206 0.03 -3.17 17.85
N VAL A 207 -1.04 -3.70 17.26
CA VAL A 207 -2.38 -3.05 17.23
C VAL A 207 -3.00 -3.03 18.61
N GLU A 208 -3.00 -4.15 19.34
CA GLU A 208 -3.52 -4.22 20.72
C GLU A 208 -2.81 -3.21 21.61
N ARG A 209 -1.50 -3.08 21.48
CA ARG A 209 -0.73 -2.10 22.24
C ARG A 209 -1.05 -0.65 21.89
N ALA A 210 -1.12 -0.34 20.59
CA ALA A 210 -1.52 0.99 20.15
C ALA A 210 -2.93 1.34 20.65
N ARG A 211 -3.84 0.36 20.65
CA ARG A 211 -5.23 0.52 21.07
C ARG A 211 -5.38 0.71 22.57
N GLU A 212 -4.89 -0.24 23.34
CA GLU A 212 -5.14 -0.36 24.78
C GLU A 212 -4.21 0.52 25.61
N GLU A 213 -2.95 0.66 25.20
CA GLU A 213 -1.95 1.43 25.94
C GLU A 213 -1.77 2.86 25.40
N GLN A 214 -2.35 3.18 24.24
CA GLN A 214 -2.07 4.43 23.52
C GLN A 214 -0.56 4.62 23.31
N ARG A 215 0.16 3.56 22.93
CA ARG A 215 1.61 3.63 22.70
C ARG A 215 1.94 3.32 21.26
N PRO A 216 2.69 4.19 20.56
CA PRO A 216 3.06 3.90 19.20
C PRO A 216 4.00 2.70 19.13
N TYR A 217 3.96 1.99 18.01
CA TYR A 217 4.74 0.79 17.79
C TYR A 217 5.37 0.80 16.39
N LEU A 218 6.58 0.26 16.23
CA LEU A 218 7.21 0.04 14.94
C LEU A 218 7.33 -1.45 14.62
N LEU A 219 6.67 -1.92 13.57
CA LEU A 219 6.79 -3.28 13.07
C LEU A 219 7.57 -3.29 11.76
N GLU A 220 8.65 -4.06 11.67
CA GLU A 220 9.33 -4.35 10.42
C GLU A 220 8.93 -5.73 9.90
N THR A 221 8.38 -5.79 8.69
CA THR A 221 8.10 -7.04 7.98
C THR A 221 9.13 -7.22 6.88
N VAL A 222 9.92 -8.29 6.90
CA VAL A 222 10.96 -8.52 5.87
C VAL A 222 10.44 -9.49 4.80
N SER A 223 10.30 -9.03 3.58
CA SER A 223 9.81 -9.82 2.44
C SER A 223 10.73 -9.67 1.23
N GLY A 224 10.38 -10.30 0.10
CA GLY A 224 11.10 -10.16 -1.16
C GLY A 224 10.20 -9.67 -2.28
N ARG A 225 10.70 -8.76 -3.14
CA ARG A 225 9.95 -8.25 -4.29
C ARG A 225 10.19 -9.10 -5.55
N LEU A 226 9.15 -9.76 -6.07
CA LEU A 226 9.25 -10.66 -7.24
C LEU A 226 9.43 -9.93 -8.58
N ARG A 227 9.16 -8.63 -8.63
CA ARG A 227 9.30 -7.78 -9.82
C ARG A 227 10.25 -6.60 -9.55
N GLY A 228 10.52 -5.81 -10.58
CA GLY A 228 11.25 -4.56 -10.43
C GLY A 228 10.51 -3.57 -9.53
N HIS A 229 11.12 -2.40 -9.31
CA HIS A 229 10.54 -1.35 -8.47
C HIS A 229 9.11 -0.99 -8.90
N SER A 230 8.95 -0.75 -10.20
CA SER A 230 7.69 -0.55 -10.92
C SER A 230 7.63 -1.49 -12.12
N VAL A 231 6.49 -1.57 -12.82
CA VAL A 231 6.32 -2.44 -14.00
C VAL A 231 7.36 -2.15 -15.10
N VAL A 232 7.83 -0.91 -15.23
CA VAL A 232 8.84 -0.51 -16.24
C VAL A 232 10.29 -0.74 -15.81
N ASP A 233 10.53 -1.05 -14.54
CA ASP A 233 11.89 -1.24 -14.04
C ASP A 233 12.39 -2.67 -14.38
N PRO A 234 13.43 -2.81 -15.23
CA PRO A 234 13.99 -4.11 -15.58
C PRO A 234 14.73 -4.77 -14.41
N ALA A 235 15.00 -4.03 -13.33
CA ALA A 235 15.67 -4.51 -12.12
C ALA A 235 17.10 -5.05 -12.35
N ALA A 236 17.83 -4.43 -13.28
CA ALA A 236 19.19 -4.84 -13.68
C ALA A 236 20.26 -4.71 -12.57
N TYR A 237 19.89 -4.10 -11.43
CA TYR A 237 20.73 -4.00 -10.23
C TYR A 237 20.70 -5.27 -9.35
N ARG A 238 19.89 -6.28 -9.72
CA ARG A 238 19.83 -7.56 -9.00
C ARG A 238 20.58 -8.64 -9.77
N SER A 239 21.34 -9.44 -9.04
CA SER A 239 21.93 -10.68 -9.52
C SER A 239 20.86 -11.74 -9.79
N LYS A 240 21.22 -12.76 -10.57
CA LYS A 240 20.32 -13.88 -10.85
C LYS A 240 20.03 -14.68 -9.57
N GLU A 241 21.06 -14.84 -8.75
CA GLU A 241 21.04 -15.56 -7.48
C GLU A 241 20.03 -14.92 -6.51
N GLU A 242 20.05 -13.59 -6.36
CA GLU A 242 19.08 -12.87 -5.53
C GLU A 242 17.64 -13.03 -6.04
N VAL A 243 17.45 -13.00 -7.36
CA VAL A 243 16.13 -13.18 -7.97
C VAL A 243 15.60 -14.60 -7.73
N ASP A 244 16.45 -15.61 -7.88
CA ASP A 244 16.08 -17.01 -7.69
C ASP A 244 15.82 -17.31 -6.20
N GLU A 245 16.57 -16.70 -5.26
CA GLU A 245 16.30 -16.79 -3.83
C GLU A 245 14.92 -16.22 -3.47
N VAL A 246 14.60 -15.01 -3.95
CA VAL A 246 13.28 -14.38 -3.69
C VAL A 246 12.14 -15.21 -4.28
N ARG A 247 12.33 -15.83 -5.46
CA ARG A 247 11.33 -16.73 -6.05
C ARG A 247 11.11 -17.99 -5.24
N ALA A 248 12.17 -18.57 -4.69
CA ALA A 248 12.07 -19.75 -3.83
C ALA A 248 11.32 -19.46 -2.52
N GLN A 249 11.24 -18.19 -2.13
CA GLN A 249 10.54 -17.69 -0.95
C GLN A 249 9.12 -17.15 -1.28
N ASP A 250 8.54 -17.47 -2.43
CA ASP A 250 7.20 -16.98 -2.82
C ASP A 250 6.15 -17.35 -1.74
N PRO A 251 5.54 -16.35 -1.07
CA PRO A 251 4.65 -16.62 0.07
C PRO A 251 3.36 -17.33 -0.35
N VAL A 252 2.90 -17.17 -1.60
CA VAL A 252 1.69 -17.84 -2.11
C VAL A 252 1.95 -19.32 -2.30
N ALA A 253 3.09 -19.67 -2.92
CA ALA A 253 3.49 -21.05 -3.13
C ALA A 253 3.81 -21.73 -1.79
N GLY A 254 4.57 -21.06 -0.92
CA GLY A 254 4.92 -21.59 0.40
C GLY A 254 3.70 -21.89 1.27
N LEU A 255 2.69 -21.00 1.29
CA LEU A 255 1.47 -21.25 2.03
C LEU A 255 0.63 -22.38 1.41
N HIS A 256 0.55 -22.46 0.08
CA HIS A 256 -0.14 -23.55 -0.62
C HIS A 256 0.41 -24.91 -0.17
N ASP A 257 1.73 -25.08 -0.25
CA ASP A 257 2.39 -26.36 0.06
C ASP A 257 2.21 -26.73 1.53
N ARG A 258 2.30 -25.75 2.44
CA ARG A 258 2.04 -25.95 3.87
C ARG A 258 0.61 -26.42 4.13
N LEU A 259 -0.39 -25.76 3.53
CA LEU A 259 -1.81 -26.11 3.73
C LEU A 259 -2.13 -27.54 3.26
N VAL A 260 -1.52 -27.99 2.16
CA VAL A 260 -1.68 -29.35 1.65
C VAL A 260 -0.96 -30.37 2.54
N ALA A 261 0.28 -30.08 2.93
CA ALA A 261 1.07 -30.96 3.78
C ALA A 261 0.42 -31.18 5.16
N ASP A 262 -0.18 -30.13 5.72
CA ASP A 262 -0.87 -30.16 7.01
C ASP A 262 -2.29 -30.77 6.92
N GLY A 263 -2.79 -31.06 5.71
CA GLY A 263 -4.14 -31.56 5.48
C GLY A 263 -5.24 -30.51 5.75
N ALA A 264 -4.88 -29.23 5.84
CA ALA A 264 -5.82 -28.13 6.07
C ALA A 264 -6.59 -27.72 4.79
N ALA A 265 -6.05 -28.04 3.62
CA ALA A 265 -6.71 -27.88 2.33
C ALA A 265 -6.25 -28.99 1.35
N THR A 266 -7.05 -29.23 0.31
CA THR A 266 -6.66 -30.11 -0.81
C THR A 266 -6.12 -29.27 -1.97
N ALA A 267 -5.27 -29.86 -2.81
CA ALA A 267 -4.78 -29.21 -4.03
C ALA A 267 -5.95 -28.82 -4.96
N GLU A 268 -6.96 -29.67 -5.06
CA GLU A 268 -8.17 -29.41 -5.84
C GLU A 268 -8.95 -28.22 -5.29
N GLY A 269 -9.14 -28.14 -3.97
CA GLY A 269 -9.84 -27.01 -3.34
C GLY A 269 -9.09 -25.69 -3.49
N LEU A 270 -7.76 -25.71 -3.40
CA LEU A 270 -6.95 -24.51 -3.65
C LEU A 270 -7.00 -24.08 -5.14
N ALA A 271 -7.07 -25.03 -6.07
CA ALA A 271 -7.27 -24.74 -7.48
C ALA A 271 -8.65 -24.13 -7.78
N GLU A 272 -9.71 -24.59 -7.09
CA GLU A 272 -11.04 -23.99 -7.17
C GLU A 272 -11.03 -22.53 -6.68
N ILE A 273 -10.37 -22.25 -5.56
CA ILE A 273 -10.21 -20.86 -5.06
C ILE A 273 -9.48 -19.99 -6.09
N ASP A 274 -8.41 -20.49 -6.71
CA ASP A 274 -7.69 -19.74 -7.74
C ASP A 274 -8.60 -19.48 -8.95
N ALA A 275 -9.38 -20.45 -9.41
CA ALA A 275 -10.34 -20.28 -10.50
C ALA A 275 -11.41 -19.21 -10.17
N ASP A 276 -11.89 -19.17 -8.92
CA ASP A 276 -12.84 -18.17 -8.45
C ASP A 276 -12.24 -16.77 -8.46
N VAL A 277 -10.99 -16.63 -8.00
CA VAL A 277 -10.23 -15.38 -8.07
C VAL A 277 -10.05 -14.93 -9.52
N HIS A 278 -9.75 -15.83 -10.45
CA HIS A 278 -9.65 -15.48 -11.87
C HIS A 278 -10.97 -14.92 -12.41
N ARG A 279 -12.12 -15.45 -11.97
CA ARG A 279 -13.43 -14.89 -12.35
C ARG A 279 -13.62 -13.48 -11.79
N ILE A 280 -13.23 -13.21 -10.56
CA ILE A 280 -13.26 -11.87 -9.94
C ILE A 280 -12.39 -10.89 -10.74
N VAL A 281 -11.13 -11.26 -11.02
CA VAL A 281 -10.18 -10.40 -11.76
C VAL A 281 -10.67 -10.14 -13.18
N LYS A 282 -11.23 -11.14 -13.86
CA LYS A 282 -11.83 -10.97 -15.18
C LYS A 282 -13.00 -9.97 -15.14
N ALA A 283 -13.90 -10.11 -14.18
CA ALA A 283 -15.02 -9.19 -14.00
C ALA A 283 -14.53 -7.76 -13.71
N ALA A 284 -13.47 -7.59 -12.91
CA ALA A 284 -12.87 -6.30 -12.63
C ALA A 284 -12.31 -5.62 -13.90
N VAL A 285 -11.63 -6.38 -14.77
CA VAL A 285 -11.15 -5.89 -16.07
C VAL A 285 -12.32 -5.48 -16.96
N GLU A 286 -13.35 -6.32 -17.08
CA GLU A 286 -14.53 -5.99 -17.89
C GLU A 286 -15.26 -4.74 -17.39
N PHE A 287 -15.33 -4.55 -16.07
CA PHE A 287 -15.87 -3.33 -15.46
C PHE A 287 -15.03 -2.11 -15.84
N ALA A 288 -13.71 -2.17 -15.65
CA ALA A 288 -12.80 -1.08 -15.99
C ALA A 288 -12.80 -0.73 -17.50
N GLU A 289 -12.95 -1.73 -18.38
CA GLU A 289 -13.04 -1.52 -19.84
C GLU A 289 -14.35 -0.86 -20.27
N LYS A 290 -15.44 -1.12 -19.54
CA LYS A 290 -16.77 -0.51 -19.78
C LYS A 290 -16.94 0.85 -19.09
N SER A 291 -16.10 1.16 -18.11
CA SER A 291 -16.14 2.43 -17.37
C SER A 291 -15.75 3.60 -18.28
N PRO A 292 -16.44 4.75 -18.21
CA PRO A 292 -16.17 5.89 -19.08
C PRO A 292 -14.82 6.56 -18.76
N ALA A 293 -14.19 7.15 -19.77
CA ALA A 293 -13.04 8.02 -19.58
C ALA A 293 -13.46 9.34 -18.89
N PRO A 294 -12.58 10.01 -18.12
CA PRO A 294 -12.83 11.35 -17.60
C PRO A 294 -13.03 12.36 -18.72
N GLU A 295 -13.99 13.27 -18.54
CA GLU A 295 -14.23 14.39 -19.45
C GLU A 295 -13.27 15.55 -19.11
N VAL A 296 -12.79 16.28 -20.12
CA VAL A 296 -11.89 17.44 -19.89
C VAL A 296 -12.55 18.51 -19.00
N SER A 297 -13.88 18.61 -19.04
CA SER A 297 -14.63 19.56 -18.21
C SER A 297 -14.52 19.30 -16.72
N SER A 298 -14.20 18.07 -16.29
CA SER A 298 -14.04 17.74 -14.88
C SER A 298 -12.63 18.00 -14.35
N LEU A 299 -11.67 18.43 -15.19
CA LEU A 299 -10.25 18.55 -14.83
C LEU A 299 -9.98 19.37 -13.55
N PHE A 300 -10.81 20.38 -13.27
CA PHE A 300 -10.65 21.26 -12.10
C PHE A 300 -11.63 20.95 -10.96
N ASP A 301 -12.48 19.94 -11.12
CA ASP A 301 -13.41 19.54 -10.06
C ASP A 301 -12.61 19.13 -8.80
N TYR A 302 -13.24 19.19 -7.63
CA TYR A 302 -12.66 18.77 -6.35
C TYR A 302 -11.33 19.45 -5.92
N THR A 303 -10.83 20.45 -6.65
CA THR A 303 -9.66 21.25 -6.22
C THR A 303 -10.00 22.05 -4.96
N TYR A 304 -11.25 22.51 -4.86
CA TYR A 304 -11.82 23.14 -3.67
C TYR A 304 -13.21 22.55 -3.37
N ALA A 305 -13.57 22.49 -2.09
CA ALA A 305 -14.89 22.00 -1.66
C ALA A 305 -16.04 22.99 -1.97
N SER A 306 -15.72 24.28 -2.10
CA SER A 306 -16.65 25.35 -2.44
C SER A 306 -16.03 26.28 -3.47
N PRO A 307 -16.83 27.05 -4.25
CA PRO A 307 -16.29 28.07 -5.12
C PRO A 307 -15.35 29.01 -4.36
N VAL A 308 -14.13 29.23 -4.88
CA VAL A 308 -13.17 30.17 -4.32
C VAL A 308 -12.91 31.33 -5.28
N PRO A 309 -12.73 32.57 -4.77
CA PRO A 309 -12.27 33.66 -5.61
C PRO A 309 -10.95 33.31 -6.29
N ASN A 310 -10.83 33.62 -7.59
CA ASN A 310 -9.65 33.37 -8.42
C ASN A 310 -9.33 31.88 -8.73
N ASP A 311 -10.31 30.97 -8.61
CA ASP A 311 -10.16 29.61 -9.13
C ASP A 311 -9.92 29.63 -10.66
N SER A 312 -8.74 29.19 -11.09
CA SER A 312 -8.35 29.20 -12.49
C SER A 312 -8.75 27.90 -13.17
N ARG A 313 -9.74 27.96 -14.06
CA ARG A 313 -10.16 26.83 -14.92
C ARG A 313 -9.51 26.84 -16.30
N ARG A 314 -8.33 27.45 -16.37
CA ARG A 314 -7.58 27.61 -17.61
C ARG A 314 -6.94 26.27 -18.00
N LEU A 315 -7.26 25.77 -19.19
CA LEU A 315 -6.72 24.52 -19.70
C LEU A 315 -5.22 24.62 -20.03
N PRO A 316 -4.50 23.49 -20.04
CA PRO A 316 -3.15 23.45 -20.61
C PRO A 316 -3.13 24.07 -22.01
N ALA A 317 -2.19 24.97 -22.26
CA ALA A 317 -2.02 25.75 -23.49
C ALA A 317 -3.01 26.89 -23.78
N ASP A 318 -3.99 27.17 -22.91
CA ASP A 318 -4.74 28.43 -23.00
C ASP A 318 -3.79 29.62 -22.82
N PRO A 319 -4.01 30.75 -23.50
CA PRO A 319 -3.14 31.92 -23.40
C PRO A 319 -3.22 32.58 -22.01
N LEU A 320 -2.07 32.99 -21.46
CA LEU A 320 -1.97 33.72 -20.19
C LEU A 320 -2.60 35.11 -20.26
N PHE A 321 -2.54 35.74 -21.44
CA PHE A 321 -3.07 37.07 -21.70
C PHE A 321 -4.02 36.99 -22.90
N PRO A 322 -5.13 37.74 -22.92
CA PRO A 322 -5.96 37.86 -24.11
C PRO A 322 -5.11 38.33 -25.28
N VAL A 323 -5.24 37.69 -26.44
CA VAL A 323 -4.56 38.15 -27.65
C VAL A 323 -5.17 39.51 -28.03
N GLY A 324 -4.42 40.60 -27.80
CA GLY A 324 -4.84 41.97 -28.11
C GLY A 324 -5.12 42.90 -26.92
N ALA A 325 -4.76 42.52 -25.69
CA ALA A 325 -4.72 43.41 -24.54
C ALA A 325 -3.37 44.13 -24.40
#